data_AF-A0A258S725-F1
#
_entry.id   AF-A0A258S725-F1
#
_cell.length_a   1.000
_cell.length_b   1.000
_cell.length_c   1.000
_cell.angle_alpha   90.00
_cell.angle_beta   90.00
_cell.angle_gamma   90.00
#
_symmetry.space_group_name_H-M   'P 1'
#
loop_
_entity.id
_entity.type
_entity.pdbx_description
1 polymer ?
#
loop_
_entity_poly.entity_id
_entity_poly.type
_entity_poly.pdbx_seq_one_letter_code
_entity_poly.pdbx_strand_id
1 'polypeptide(L)' 'MNIGTLKANAEGVHIGRITTLTFSATVALRAFESTNERAPKFDLMALSADRRSWVKIGALWEYSSNETGECFLSGQI' A
#
# COMPACT_ATOMS: atom_id res chain seq x y z
N MET A 1 6.55 -12.63 -8.97
CA MET A 1 7.47 -12.73 -7.81
C MET A 1 6.83 -11.98 -6.65
N ASN A 2 6.61 -12.63 -5.50
CA ASN A 2 6.11 -11.97 -4.29
C ASN A 2 7.30 -11.29 -3.58
N ILE A 3 7.18 -9.99 -3.31
CA ILE A 3 8.24 -9.14 -2.73
C ILE A 3 7.95 -8.69 -1.29
N GLY A 4 6.82 -9.13 -0.73
CA GLY A 4 6.37 -8.75 0.61
C GLY A 4 4.88 -9.02 0.85
N THR A 5 4.47 -9.02 2.11
CA THR A 5 3.07 -9.16 2.51
C THR A 5 2.74 -8.12 3.56
N LEU A 6 1.56 -7.51 3.42
CA LEU A 6 1.00 -6.61 4.43
C LEU A 6 -0.04 -7.38 5.24
N LYS A 7 0.01 -7.24 6.56
CA LYS A 7 -0.96 -7.83 7.49
C LYS A 7 -1.55 -6.74 8.37
N ALA A 8 -2.82 -6.88 8.72
CA ALA A 8 -3.45 -5.99 9.68
C ALA A 8 -2.79 -6.15 11.07
N ASN A 9 -2.47 -5.04 11.71
CA ASN A 9 -2.07 -5.02 13.12
C ASN A 9 -3.32 -5.04 14.04
N ALA A 10 -3.12 -4.96 15.35
CA ALA A 10 -4.22 -4.93 16.33
C ALA A 10 -5.19 -3.74 16.17
N GLU A 11 -4.76 -2.68 15.46
CA GLU A 11 -5.55 -1.47 15.17
C GLU A 11 -6.21 -1.53 13.78
N GLY A 12 -6.08 -2.65 13.05
CA GLY A 12 -6.64 -2.82 11.71
C GLY A 12 -5.82 -2.20 10.58
N VAL A 13 -4.65 -1.61 10.87
CA VAL A 13 -3.77 -1.00 9.87
C VAL A 13 -2.93 -2.10 9.19
N HIS A 14 -3.00 -2.15 7.87
CA HIS A 14 -2.21 -3.08 7.08
C HIS A 14 -0.78 -2.57 6.95
N ILE A 15 0.17 -3.30 7.54
CA ILE A 15 1.60 -2.97 7.57
C ILE A 15 2.44 -4.17 7.15
N GLY A 16 3.57 -3.91 6.49
CA GLY A 16 4.48 -4.95 6.04
C GLY A 16 5.80 -4.39 5.55
N ARG A 17 6.65 -5.26 5.01
CA ARG A 17 7.91 -4.88 4.39
C ARG A 17 7.92 -5.33 2.95
N ILE A 18 8.33 -4.45 2.05
CA ILE A 18 8.63 -4.75 0.65
C ILE A 18 10.15 -4.76 0.51
N THR A 19 10.72 -5.81 -0.08
CA THR A 19 12.18 -5.89 -0.31
C THR A 19 12.49 -6.51 -1.67
N THR A 20 13.30 -5.80 -2.45
CA THR A 20 13.91 -6.18 -3.71
C THR A 20 15.42 -5.88 -3.66
N LEU A 21 16.16 -6.20 -4.73
CA LEU A 21 17.60 -5.89 -4.81
C LEU A 21 17.91 -4.39 -4.68
N THR A 22 17.02 -3.51 -5.15
CA THR A 22 17.25 -2.06 -5.22
C THR A 22 16.42 -1.26 -4.22
N PHE A 23 15.43 -1.89 -3.57
CA PHE A 23 14.47 -1.19 -2.72
C PHE A 23 14.12 -2.03 -1.49
N SER A 24 14.14 -1.41 -0.31
CA SER A 24 13.63 -2.04 0.90
C SER A 24 12.98 -1.01 1.80
N ALA A 25 11.68 -1.19 2.09
CA ALA A 25 10.92 -0.26 2.92
C ALA A 25 9.87 -1.00 3.75
N THR A 26 9.65 -0.52 4.98
CA THR A 26 8.45 -0.83 5.73
C THR A 26 7.33 0.09 5.25
N VAL A 27 6.21 -0.49 4.84
CA VAL A 27 5.08 0.22 4.26
C VAL A 27 3.79 -0.05 5.02
N ALA A 28 2.88 0.91 5.00
CA ALA A 28 1.54 0.80 5.55
C ALA A 28 0.50 1.40 4.61
N LEU A 29 -0.74 0.94 4.70
CA LEU A 29 -1.88 1.52 3.99
C LEU A 29 -2.63 2.49 4.88
N ARG A 30 -2.92 3.68 4.37
CA ARG A 30 -3.82 4.64 5.01
C ARG A 30 -5.06 4.81 4.13
N ALA A 31 -6.24 4.59 4.68
CA ALA A 31 -7.49 4.77 3.94
C ALA A 31 -7.59 6.22 3.41
N PHE A 32 -8.02 6.34 2.15
CA PHE A 32 -8.27 7.63 1.51
C PHE A 32 -9.77 7.80 1.30
N GLU A 33 -10.38 8.70 2.07
CA GLU A 33 -11.81 8.98 1.97
C GLU A 33 -12.06 10.10 0.96
N SER A 34 -12.83 9.79 -0.08
CA SER A 34 -13.24 10.76 -1.09
C SER A 34 -14.57 10.37 -1.71
N THR A 35 -15.34 11.37 -2.13
CA THR A 35 -16.57 11.20 -2.92
C THR A 35 -16.29 11.04 -4.41
N ASN A 36 -15.05 11.24 -4.87
CA ASN A 36 -14.66 11.03 -6.26
C ASN A 36 -14.39 9.55 -6.51
N GLU A 37 -15.13 8.92 -7.42
CA GLU A 37 -14.98 7.51 -7.77
C GLU A 37 -13.59 7.17 -8.34
N ARG A 38 -12.90 8.16 -8.93
CA ARG A 38 -11.54 7.99 -9.46
C ARG A 38 -10.45 8.20 -8.40
N ALA A 39 -10.82 8.54 -7.17
CA ALA A 39 -9.87 8.67 -6.08
C ALA A 39 -9.24 7.32 -5.71
N PRO A 40 -8.00 7.33 -5.21
CA PRO A 40 -7.41 6.12 -4.65
C PRO A 40 -8.21 5.63 -3.45
N LYS A 41 -8.14 4.32 -3.18
CA LYS A 41 -8.71 3.74 -1.96
C LYS A 41 -7.76 3.87 -0.78
N PHE A 42 -6.46 3.83 -1.04
CA PHE A 42 -5.43 3.97 -0.02
C PHE A 42 -4.29 4.87 -0.47
N ASP A 43 -3.74 5.64 0.46
CA ASP A 43 -2.38 6.15 0.37
C ASP A 43 -1.40 5.04 0.77
N LEU A 44 -0.32 4.89 -0.01
CA LEU A 44 0.80 4.04 0.37
C LEU A 44 1.80 4.87 1.16
N MET A 45 2.04 4.46 2.40
CA MET A 45 2.93 5.13 3.33
C MET A 45 4.22 4.31 3.47
N ALA A 46 5.38 4.96 3.55
CA ALA A 46 6.64 4.34 3.94
C ALA A 46 7.16 4.94 5.25
N LEU A 47 7.79 4.09 6.07
CA LEU A 47 8.44 4.53 7.30
C LEU A 47 9.82 5.10 6.96
N SER A 48 10.00 6.40 7.19
CA SER A 48 11.30 7.06 6.98
C SER A 48 12.34 6.52 7.96
N ALA A 49 13.48 6.07 7.44
CA ALA A 49 14.54 5.47 8.25
C ALA A 49 15.19 6.46 9.23
N ASP A 50 15.25 7.74 8.86
CA ASP A 50 15.89 8.84 9.60
C ASP A 50 14.95 9.50 10.62
N ARG A 51 13.69 9.72 10.25
CA ARG A 51 12.72 10.51 11.03
C ARG A 51 11.72 9.66 11.80
N ARG A 52 11.69 8.34 11.58
CA ARG A 52 10.69 7.40 12.12
C ARG A 52 9.24 7.87 11.91
N SER A 53 9.04 8.65 10.85
CA SER A 53 7.74 9.22 10.48
C SER A 53 7.22 8.52 9.23
N TRP A 54 5.90 8.39 9.16
CA TRP A 54 5.23 7.88 7.95
C TRP A 54 5.14 8.97 6.89
N VAL A 55 5.62 8.67 5.69
CA VAL A 55 5.59 9.58 4.53
C VAL A 55 4.78 8.93 3.42
N LYS A 56 3.89 9.69 2.78
CA LYS A 56 3.18 9.23 1.59
C LYS A 56 4.16 9.10 0.43
N ILE A 57 4.23 7.91 -0.16
CA ILE A 57 5.10 7.61 -1.31
C ILE A 57 4.31 7.21 -2.55
N GLY A 58 3.00 6.98 -2.42
CA GLY A 58 2.17 6.58 -3.55
C GLY A 58 0.70 6.53 -3.17
N ALA A 59 -0.09 6.01 -4.09
CA ALA A 59 -1.52 5.78 -3.92
C ALA A 59 -1.92 4.48 -4.62
N LEU A 60 -2.94 3.82 -4.09
CA LEU A 60 -3.44 2.55 -4.58
C LEU A 60 -4.93 2.63 -4.91
N TRP A 61 -5.28 2.04 -6.03
CA TRP A 61 -6.66 1.86 -6.50
C TRP A 61 -7.00 0.38 -6.46
N GLU A 62 -8.29 0.11 -6.25
CA GLU A 62 -8.82 -1.25 -6.34
C GLU A 62 -9.17 -1.57 -7.79
N TYR A 63 -8.72 -2.73 -8.24
CA TYR A 63 -9.02 -3.30 -9.55
C TYR A 63 -9.49 -4.73 -9.38
N SER A 64 -10.20 -5.25 -10.37
CA SER A 64 -10.58 -6.65 -10.46
C SER A 64 -9.86 -7.30 -11.63
N SER A 65 -9.32 -8.50 -11.42
CA SER A 65 -8.71 -9.30 -12.47
C SER A 65 -9.77 -9.77 -13.46
N ASN A 66 -9.55 -9.52 -14.75
CA ASN A 66 -10.46 -10.00 -15.80
C ASN A 66 -10.44 -11.53 -15.95
N GLU A 67 -9.38 -12.19 -15.50
CA GLU A 67 -9.19 -13.64 -15.64
C GLU A 67 -9.70 -14.41 -14.42
N THR A 68 -9.39 -13.94 -13.21
CA THR A 68 -9.71 -14.65 -11.96
C THR A 68 -10.88 -14.03 -11.20
N GLY A 69 -11.29 -12.80 -11.53
CA GLY A 69 -12.28 -12.04 -10.77
C GLY A 69 -11.78 -11.51 -9.42
N GLU A 70 -10.54 -11.82 -9.04
CA GLU A 70 -9.98 -11.39 -7.75
C GLU A 70 -9.78 -9.88 -7.72
N CYS A 71 -10.16 -9.25 -6.60
CA CYS A 71 -9.88 -7.84 -6.34
C CYS A 71 -8.47 -7.68 -5.77
N PHE A 72 -7.74 -6.70 -6.28
CA PHE A 72 -6.40 -6.36 -5.83
C PHE A 72 -6.17 -4.85 -5.86
N LEU A 73 -5.19 -4.41 -5.08
CA LEU A 73 -4.74 -3.03 -5.07
C LEU A 73 -3.57 -2.85 -6.03
N SER A 74 -3.60 -1.81 -6.85
CA SER A 74 -2.53 -1.46 -7.78
C SER A 74 -2.26 0.04 -7.78
N GLY A 75 -1.00 0.41 -8.05
CA GLY A 75 -0.56 1.80 -8.09
C GLY A 75 0.92 1.92 -8.41
N GLN A 76 1.46 3.12 -8.21
CA GLN A 76 2.84 3.48 -8.53
C GLN A 76 3.49 4.21 -7.33
N ILE A 77 4.81 4.06 -7.21
CA ILE A 77 5.70 4.71 -6.23
C ILE A 77 6.69 5.57 -7.01
#